data_AF-A0A3N4YPC8-F1
#
_entry.id   AF-A0A3N4YPC8-F1
#
_cell.length_a   1.000
_cell.length_b   1.000
_cell.length_c   1.000
_cell.angle_alpha   90.00
_cell.angle_beta   90.00
_cell.angle_gamma   90.00
#
_symmetry.space_group_name_H-M   'P 1'
#
loop_
_entity.id
_entity.type
_entity.pdbx_description
1 polymer ?
#
loop_
_entity_poly.entity_id
_entity_poly.type
_entity_poly.pdbx_seq_one_letter_code
_entity_poly.pdbx_strand_id
1 'polypeptide(L)'
;MLQSGADHDILRAAGFSPGRRHDRNDERQSFVSLNLDNLVDKAYRGKGISEILAAPPSALLGLSPNHDEALAALKIKSVGDLGKWQHAVNAQALVTLAHAEVAETAADA
;
A
#
# COMPACT_ATOMS: atom_id res chain seq x y z
N MET A 1 -4.41 -9.76 -55.95
CA MET A 1 -5.41 -8.69 -55.73
C MET A 1 -6.12 -9.06 -54.43
N LEU A 2 -5.74 -8.55 -53.24
CA LEU A 2 -6.04 -7.21 -52.69
C LEU A 2 -7.48 -6.78 -53.07
N GLN A 3 -8.41 -6.39 -52.20
CA GLN A 3 -8.54 -6.21 -50.75
C GLN A 3 -9.99 -5.72 -50.55
N SER A 4 -10.53 -5.76 -49.31
CA SER A 4 -11.28 -4.65 -48.66
C SER A 4 -12.54 -4.06 -49.35
N GLY A 5 -13.69 -3.86 -48.73
CA GLY A 5 -14.01 -3.79 -47.31
C GLY A 5 -15.46 -3.29 -47.19
N ALA A 6 -16.38 -4.21 -46.94
CA ALA A 6 -17.79 -3.89 -46.68
C ALA A 6 -18.13 -3.83 -45.18
N ASP A 7 -17.13 -3.98 -44.30
CA ASP A 7 -17.33 -4.03 -42.84
C ASP A 7 -16.87 -2.76 -42.10
N HIS A 8 -16.82 -1.62 -42.79
CA HIS A 8 -16.30 -0.36 -42.21
C HIS A 8 -17.36 0.70 -41.88
N ASP A 9 -18.65 0.44 -42.13
CA ASP A 9 -19.69 1.49 -42.12
C ASP A 9 -20.87 1.27 -41.15
N ILE A 10 -20.76 0.37 -40.17
CA ILE A 10 -21.80 0.21 -39.13
C ILE A 10 -21.53 1.12 -37.89
N LEU A 11 -20.35 1.73 -37.77
CA LEU A 11 -19.97 2.52 -36.59
C LEU A 11 -20.22 4.04 -36.71
N ARG A 12 -20.69 4.55 -37.86
CA ARG A 12 -20.87 6.01 -38.08
C ARG A 12 -22.26 6.54 -37.68
N ALA A 13 -23.25 5.68 -37.45
CA ALA A 13 -24.63 6.08 -37.15
C ALA A 13 -24.88 6.45 -35.67
N ALA A 14 -23.91 6.25 -34.77
CA ALA A 14 -24.09 6.43 -33.33
C ALA A 14 -23.47 7.73 -32.75
N GLY A 15 -23.05 8.69 -33.59
CA GLY A 15 -22.43 9.94 -33.10
C GLY A 15 -21.12 9.73 -32.34
N PHE A 16 -20.52 8.55 -32.42
CA PHE A 16 -19.24 8.24 -31.80
C PHE A 16 -18.11 8.84 -32.65
N SER A 17 -17.80 10.11 -32.41
CA SER A 17 -16.48 10.63 -32.72
C SER A 17 -15.51 10.04 -31.70
N PRO A 18 -14.45 9.31 -32.08
CA PRO A 18 -13.34 9.03 -31.17
C PRO A 18 -12.63 10.35 -30.90
N GLY A 19 -13.20 11.11 -29.97
CA GLY A 19 -12.59 12.29 -29.39
C GLY A 19 -11.29 11.86 -28.74
N ARG A 20 -10.20 12.54 -29.12
CA ARG A 20 -8.92 12.52 -28.42
C ARG A 20 -9.17 12.85 -26.94
N ARG A 21 -9.37 11.82 -26.11
CA ARG A 21 -9.23 11.94 -24.66
C ARG A 21 -7.74 11.97 -24.35
N HIS A 22 -7.10 13.08 -24.66
CA HIS A 22 -6.10 13.56 -23.73
C HIS A 22 -6.87 14.21 -22.60
N ASP A 23 -7.08 13.49 -21.50
CA ASP A 23 -7.36 14.17 -20.25
C ASP A 23 -6.77 13.40 -19.06
N ARG A 24 -5.59 13.93 -18.68
CA ARG A 24 -5.16 14.20 -17.30
C ARG A 24 -5.14 13.02 -16.32
N ASN A 25 -4.16 12.12 -16.45
CA ASN A 25 -3.44 11.64 -15.25
C ASN A 25 -2.11 10.88 -15.44
N ASP A 26 -1.51 10.84 -16.64
CA ASP A 26 -0.32 9.99 -16.86
C ASP A 26 1.02 10.62 -16.43
N GLU A 27 1.01 11.82 -15.84
CA GLU A 27 2.24 12.58 -15.52
C GLU A 27 2.61 12.65 -14.02
N ARG A 28 2.13 11.72 -13.20
CA ARG A 28 2.76 11.45 -11.90
C ARG A 28 2.78 9.95 -11.61
N GLN A 29 3.31 9.15 -12.52
CA GLN A 29 4.02 7.96 -12.04
C GLN A 29 5.31 8.42 -11.37
N SER A 30 5.16 9.04 -10.19
CA SER A 30 6.27 9.15 -9.26
C SER A 30 6.62 7.71 -8.90
N PHE A 31 7.69 7.20 -9.50
CA PHE A 31 8.32 5.98 -9.01
C PHE A 31 8.77 6.28 -7.59
N VAL A 32 7.91 5.98 -6.63
CA VAL A 32 8.26 6.01 -5.21
C VAL A 32 9.18 4.81 -5.02
N SER A 33 10.47 5.07 -5.10
CA SER A 33 11.50 4.13 -4.65
C SER A 33 11.23 3.83 -3.17
N LEU A 34 10.78 2.62 -2.89
CA LEU A 34 10.56 2.12 -1.53
C LEU A 34 11.92 2.01 -0.84
N ASN A 35 12.31 3.05 -0.11
CA ASN A 35 13.54 3.04 0.66
C ASN A 35 13.29 2.41 2.04
N LEU A 36 13.63 1.12 2.16
CA LEU A 36 13.51 0.37 3.41
C LEU A 36 14.37 0.95 4.53
N ASP A 37 15.44 1.69 4.20
CA ASP A 37 16.34 2.32 5.19
C ASP A 37 15.64 3.35 6.07
N ASN A 38 14.49 3.86 5.62
CA ASN A 38 13.66 4.80 6.38
C ASN A 38 12.77 4.10 7.43
N LEU A 39 12.60 2.78 7.32
CA LEU A 39 11.77 1.98 8.24
C LEU A 39 12.60 1.33 9.34
N VAL A 40 13.91 1.19 9.13
CA VAL A 40 14.80 0.43 10.01
C VAL A 40 15.83 1.32 10.69
N ASP A 41 16.33 0.84 11.84
CA ASP A 41 17.47 1.43 12.51
C ASP A 41 18.71 1.44 11.59
N LYS A 42 19.63 2.37 11.83
CA LYS A 42 20.86 2.54 11.05
C LYS A 42 21.65 1.23 10.91
N ALA A 43 21.63 0.35 11.91
CA ALA A 43 22.33 -0.94 11.87
C ALA A 43 21.72 -1.99 10.91
N TYR A 44 20.51 -1.78 10.41
CA TYR A 44 19.77 -2.70 9.55
C TYR A 44 19.53 -2.17 8.13
N ARG A 45 20.05 -0.99 7.82
CA ARG A 45 20.01 -0.41 6.46
C ARG A 45 20.79 -1.27 5.47
N GLY A 46 20.25 -1.43 4.27
CA GLY A 46 20.83 -2.27 3.21
C GLY A 46 20.71 -3.79 3.42
N LYS A 47 20.04 -4.24 4.49
CA LYS A 47 19.77 -5.68 4.72
C LYS A 47 18.61 -6.19 3.88
N GLY A 48 18.60 -7.49 3.65
CA GLY A 48 17.49 -8.15 2.97
C GLY A 48 16.22 -8.17 3.82
N ILE A 49 15.04 -8.21 3.19
CA ILE A 49 13.74 -8.27 3.90
C ILE A 49 13.71 -9.46 4.86
N SER A 50 14.18 -10.63 4.44
CA SER A 50 14.23 -11.83 5.30
C SER A 50 15.11 -11.63 6.54
N GLU A 51 16.20 -10.88 6.43
CA GLU A 51 17.10 -10.56 7.55
C GLU A 51 16.43 -9.57 8.50
N ILE A 52 15.73 -8.57 7.97
CA ILE A 52 14.96 -7.60 8.77
C ILE A 52 13.83 -8.32 9.52
N LEU A 53 13.13 -9.25 8.87
CA LEU A 53 12.04 -10.01 9.51
C LEU A 53 12.55 -10.92 10.64
N ALA A 54 13.77 -11.44 10.54
CA ALA A 54 14.40 -12.24 11.59
C ALA A 54 15.06 -11.40 12.70
N ALA A 55 15.22 -10.09 12.48
CA ALA A 55 15.81 -9.18 13.45
C ALA A 55 14.86 -8.89 14.61
N PRO A 56 15.37 -8.46 15.78
CA PRO A 56 14.54 -8.02 16.91
C PRO A 56 13.69 -6.79 16.57
N PRO A 57 12.62 -6.49 17.32
CA PRO A 57 11.80 -5.29 17.11
C PRO A 57 12.59 -3.98 17.07
N SER A 58 13.65 -3.85 17.87
CA SER A 58 14.60 -2.71 17.86
C SER A 58 15.31 -2.48 16.53
N ALA A 59 15.23 -3.42 15.58
CA ALA A 59 15.67 -3.20 14.21
C ALA A 59 14.79 -2.21 13.45
N LEU A 60 13.57 -1.94 13.91
CA LEU A 60 12.72 -0.88 13.38
C LEU A 60 13.13 0.47 13.95
N LEU A 61 13.05 1.50 13.11
CA LEU A 61 13.39 2.85 13.51
C LEU A 61 12.50 3.32 14.67
N GLY A 62 13.12 3.90 15.70
CA GLY A 62 12.42 4.45 16.87
C GLY A 62 12.19 3.46 18.01
N LEU A 63 12.57 2.19 17.83
CA LEU A 63 12.60 1.21 18.91
C LEU A 63 14.01 1.08 19.49
N SER A 64 14.06 0.83 20.80
CA SER A 64 15.29 0.61 21.57
C SER A 64 15.29 -0.78 22.18
N PRO A 65 16.44 -1.29 22.67
CA PRO A 65 16.53 -2.63 23.28
C PRO A 65 15.54 -2.86 24.43
N ASN A 66 15.18 -1.80 25.18
CA ASN A 66 14.19 -1.89 26.24
C ASN A 66 12.80 -2.31 25.73
N HIS A 67 12.47 -1.97 24.48
CA HIS A 67 11.22 -2.37 23.84
C HIS A 67 11.24 -3.85 23.45
N ASP A 68 12.41 -4.40 23.13
CA ASP A 68 12.54 -5.84 22.85
C ASP A 68 12.20 -6.67 24.08
N GLU A 69 12.63 -6.23 25.27
CA GLU A 69 12.30 -6.90 26.53
C GLU A 69 10.79 -6.84 26.83
N ALA A 70 10.18 -5.67 26.64
CA ALA A 70 8.74 -5.49 26.83
C ALA A 70 7.91 -6.35 25.85
N LEU A 71 8.33 -6.41 24.59
CA LEU A 71 7.68 -7.22 23.55
C LEU A 71 7.92 -8.72 23.74
N ALA A 72 9.08 -9.11 24.28
CA ALA A 72 9.38 -10.51 24.58
C ALA A 72 8.41 -11.10 25.62
N ALA A 73 7.90 -10.29 26.56
CA ALA A 73 6.86 -10.72 27.51
C ALA A 73 5.55 -11.13 26.79
N LEU A 74 5.30 -10.58 25.61
CA LEU A 74 4.17 -10.94 24.73
C LEU A 74 4.53 -12.02 23.71
N LYS A 75 5.68 -12.69 23.87
CA LYS A 75 6.25 -13.68 22.94
C LYS A 75 6.60 -13.11 21.56
N ILE A 76 6.80 -11.81 21.45
CA ILE A 76 7.23 -11.15 20.21
C ILE A 76 8.74 -10.95 20.30
N LYS A 77 9.51 -11.67 19.48
CA LYS A 77 10.98 -11.64 19.53
C LYS A 77 11.61 -11.11 18.24
N SER A 78 10.83 -10.99 17.18
CA SER A 78 11.30 -10.52 15.89
C SER A 78 10.32 -9.55 15.24
N VAL A 79 10.80 -8.79 14.27
CA VAL A 79 9.95 -7.94 13.40
C VAL A 79 8.89 -8.78 12.71
N GLY A 80 9.23 -10.01 12.30
CA GLY A 80 8.29 -10.95 11.71
C GLY A 80 7.18 -11.39 12.68
N ASP A 81 7.49 -11.60 13.96
CA ASP A 81 6.49 -11.91 14.98
C ASP A 81 5.56 -10.71 15.22
N LEU A 82 6.14 -9.50 15.29
CA LEU A 82 5.38 -8.26 15.46
C LEU A 82 4.40 -8.04 14.31
N GLY A 83 4.83 -8.25 13.06
CA GLY A 83 3.99 -8.10 11.88
C GLY A 83 2.87 -9.15 11.76
N LYS A 84 3.03 -10.32 12.41
CA LYS A 84 2.00 -11.38 12.45
C LYS A 84 1.11 -11.29 13.68
N TRP A 85 1.37 -10.34 14.58
CA TRP A 85 0.67 -10.26 15.84
C TRP A 85 -0.77 -9.79 15.65
N GLN A 86 -1.74 -10.62 16.03
CA GLN A 86 -3.16 -10.38 15.75
C GLN A 86 -3.66 -9.05 16.33
N HIS A 87 -3.15 -8.62 17.49
CA HIS A 87 -3.56 -7.35 18.10
C HIS A 87 -3.11 -6.14 17.28
N ALA A 88 -1.91 -6.18 16.69
CA ALA A 88 -1.46 -5.13 15.78
C ALA A 88 -2.30 -5.08 14.50
N VAL A 89 -2.63 -6.25 13.93
CA VAL A 89 -3.49 -6.36 12.74
C VAL A 89 -4.89 -5.81 13.02
N ASN A 90 -5.50 -6.20 14.16
CA ASN A 90 -6.81 -5.71 14.56
C ASN A 90 -6.81 -4.20 14.78
N ALA A 91 -5.79 -3.65 15.45
CA ALA A 91 -5.67 -2.21 15.66
C ALA A 91 -5.57 -1.45 14.34
N GLN A 92 -4.75 -1.92 13.39
CA GLN A 92 -4.66 -1.33 12.06
C GLN A 92 -5.99 -1.39 11.31
N ALA A 93 -6.71 -2.51 11.39
CA ALA A 93 -8.02 -2.65 10.77
C ALA A 93 -9.03 -1.65 11.35
N LEU A 94 -9.05 -1.45 12.68
CA LEU A 94 -9.91 -0.45 13.32
C LEU A 94 -9.59 0.97 12.87
N VAL A 95 -8.31 1.34 12.76
CA VAL A 95 -7.90 2.64 12.21
C VAL A 95 -8.39 2.80 10.78
N THR A 96 -8.20 1.79 9.93
CA THR A 96 -8.69 1.82 8.55
C THR A 96 -10.21 1.97 8.48
N LEU A 97 -10.95 1.26 9.34
CA LEU A 97 -12.41 1.36 9.40
C LEU A 97 -12.87 2.75 9.87
N ALA A 98 -12.21 3.36 10.83
CA ALA A 98 -12.55 4.72 11.29
C ALA A 98 -12.47 5.76 10.17
N HIS A 99 -11.61 5.57 9.15
CA HIS A 99 -11.53 6.43 7.97
C HIS A 99 -12.65 6.16 6.95
N ALA A 100 -13.20 4.94 6.95
CA ALA A 100 -14.25 4.49 6.04
C ALA A 100 -15.65 4.58 6.65
N GLU A 101 -15.74 4.76 7.96
CA GLU A 101 -16.99 5.00 8.67
C GLU A 101 -17.56 6.33 8.16
N VAL A 102 -18.55 6.23 7.27
CA VAL A 102 -19.39 7.37 6.91
C VAL A 102 -20.11 7.73 8.20
N ALA A 103 -19.74 8.86 8.80
CA ALA A 103 -20.64 9.55 9.72
C ALA A 103 -21.92 9.77 8.92
N GLU A 104 -22.96 9.00 9.22
CA GLU A 104 -24.28 9.16 8.66
C GLU A 104 -24.73 10.59 8.97
N THR A 105 -24.47 11.50 8.03
CA THR A 105 -24.83 12.89 8.17
C THR A 105 -26.34 12.95 8.12
N ALA A 106 -26.92 13.31 9.27
CA ALA A 106 -28.30 13.74 9.41
C ALA A 106 -28.58 14.95 8.49
N ALA A 107 -28.83 14.68 7.21
CA ALA A 107 -29.19 15.66 6.20
C ALA A 107 -30.54 15.33 5.52
N ASP A 108 -31.37 14.49 6.15
CA ASP A 108 -32.71 14.16 5.63
C ASP A 108 -33.77 14.12 6.75
N ALA A 109 -33.76 15.12 7.63
CA ALA A 109 -34.80 15.38 8.63
C ALA A 109 -35.30 16.84 8.54
#